data_AF-A0A2V4P3Q5-F1
#
_entry.id   AF-A0A2V4P3Q5-F1
#
_cell.length_a   1.000
_cell.length_b   1.000
_cell.length_c   1.000
_cell.angle_alpha   90.00
_cell.angle_beta   90.00
_cell.angle_gamma   90.00
#
_symmetry.space_group_name_H-M   'P 1'
#
loop_
_entity.id
_entity.type
_entity.pdbx_description
1 polymer ?
#
loop_
_entity_poly.entity_id
_entity_poly.type
_entity_poly.pdbx_seq_one_letter_code
_entity_poly.pdbx_strand_id
1 'polypeptide(L)'
;MGKGKTNDSPRDDAGRTTAEIEANIERTRSQLADTLDELAMRVHPSTVAAQTKAKVVGAVEEKLGRLYVGASRGVEQVKAQFVDDEGKPRPERIVPAVLVGGGVLLLLASARKRRRG
;
A
#
# COMPACT_ATOMS: atom_id res chain seq x y z
N MET A 1 70.41 22.59 -22.21
CA MET A 1 69.03 22.88 -21.76
C MET A 1 68.18 21.61 -21.85
N GLY A 2 67.96 20.91 -20.73
CA GLY A 2 67.08 19.74 -20.69
C GLY A 2 65.62 20.18 -20.55
N LYS A 3 64.80 19.94 -21.57
CA LYS A 3 63.34 20.16 -21.50
C LYS A 3 62.73 19.05 -20.65
N GLY A 4 62.26 19.41 -19.45
CA GLY A 4 61.46 18.52 -18.60
C GLY A 4 60.14 18.20 -19.30
N LYS A 5 59.90 16.91 -19.55
CA LYS A 5 58.61 16.39 -20.00
C LYS A 5 57.62 16.54 -18.85
N THR A 6 56.65 17.44 -18.97
CA THR A 6 55.50 17.46 -18.04
C THR A 6 54.62 16.27 -18.38
N ASN A 7 54.48 15.35 -17.43
CA ASN A 7 53.55 14.23 -17.51
C ASN A 7 52.13 14.77 -17.32
N ASP A 8 51.56 15.39 -18.36
CA ASP A 8 50.18 15.87 -18.33
C ASP A 8 49.24 14.72 -18.68
N SER A 9 48.94 13.87 -17.69
CA SER A 9 47.78 12.98 -17.78
C SER A 9 46.52 13.83 -17.99
N PRO A 10 45.58 13.40 -18.86
CA PRO A 10 44.32 14.12 -19.07
C PRO A 10 43.64 14.43 -17.73
N ARG A 11 43.26 15.70 -17.53
CA ARG A 11 42.60 16.18 -16.32
C ARG A 11 41.14 16.53 -16.62
N ASP A 12 40.27 16.35 -15.64
CA ASP A 12 38.88 16.79 -15.73
C ASP A 12 38.71 18.26 -15.32
N ASP A 13 37.50 18.80 -15.44
CA ASP A 13 37.17 20.20 -15.13
C ASP A 13 37.46 20.57 -13.66
N ALA A 14 37.59 19.58 -12.78
CA ALA A 14 37.96 19.73 -11.39
C ALA A 14 39.47 19.58 -11.13
N GLY A 15 40.29 19.45 -12.19
CA GLY A 15 41.74 19.34 -12.12
C GLY A 15 42.26 17.97 -11.68
N ARG A 16 41.40 16.95 -11.57
CA ARG A 16 41.77 15.58 -11.18
C ARG A 16 42.33 14.83 -12.38
N THR A 17 43.40 14.09 -12.16
CA THR A 17 44.01 13.22 -13.17
C THR A 17 43.18 11.96 -13.37
N THR A 18 43.30 11.31 -14.53
CA THR A 18 42.63 10.03 -14.81
C THR A 18 42.90 8.97 -13.73
N ALA A 19 44.14 8.85 -13.26
CA ALA A 19 44.52 7.90 -12.22
C ALA A 19 43.81 8.17 -10.87
N GLU A 20 43.59 9.44 -10.53
CA GLU A 20 42.84 9.82 -9.33
C GLU A 20 41.34 9.53 -9.46
N ILE A 21 40.79 9.69 -10.66
CA ILE A 21 39.38 9.35 -10.96
C ILE A 21 39.18 7.84 -10.84
N GLU A 22 40.06 7.04 -11.41
CA GLU A 22 40.02 5.57 -11.30
C GLU A 22 40.14 5.12 -9.84
N ALA A 23 41.09 5.67 -9.09
CA ALA A 23 41.25 5.37 -7.67
C ALA A 23 40.01 5.74 -6.83
N ASN A 24 39.31 6.83 -7.19
CA ASN A 24 38.09 7.23 -6.52
C ASN A 24 36.91 6.32 -6.87
N ILE A 25 36.76 5.95 -8.14
CA ILE A 25 35.73 5.01 -8.59
C ILE A 25 35.87 3.68 -7.86
N GLU A 26 37.09 3.15 -7.76
CA GLU A 26 37.36 1.89 -7.06
C GLU A 26 36.97 1.99 -5.58
N ARG A 27 37.33 3.11 -4.93
CA ARG A 27 36.96 3.39 -3.53
C ARG A 27 35.45 3.47 -3.33
N THR A 28 34.74 4.20 -4.20
CA THR A 28 33.28 4.34 -4.11
C THR A 28 32.58 3.00 -4.37
N ARG A 29 33.08 2.19 -5.31
CA ARG A 29 32.55 0.85 -5.57
C ARG A 29 32.70 -0.06 -4.34
N SER A 30 33.86 -0.05 -3.69
CA SER A 30 34.07 -0.80 -2.45
C SER A 30 33.09 -0.38 -1.37
N GLN A 31 32.93 0.93 -1.13
CA GLN A 31 31.99 1.44 -0.12
C GLN A 31 30.53 1.07 -0.41
N LEU A 32 30.14 1.07 -1.69
CA LEU A 32 28.78 0.69 -2.08
C LEU A 32 28.55 -0.81 -1.90
N ALA A 33 29.53 -1.66 -2.20
CA ALA A 33 29.44 -3.10 -1.96
C ALA A 33 29.23 -3.41 -0.48
N ASP A 34 30.02 -2.78 0.41
CA ASP A 34 29.87 -2.94 1.87
C ASP A 34 28.48 -2.50 2.34
N THR A 35 27.99 -1.37 1.81
CA THR A 35 26.66 -0.84 2.14
C THR A 35 25.53 -1.74 1.62
N LEU A 36 25.70 -2.34 0.44
CA LEU A 36 24.71 -3.24 -0.16
C LEU A 36 24.62 -4.55 0.63
N ASP A 37 25.74 -5.08 1.11
CA ASP A 37 25.73 -6.27 1.97
C ASP A 37 25.05 -5.99 3.32
N GLU A 38 25.28 -4.82 3.90
CA GLU A 38 24.55 -4.37 5.10
C GLU A 38 23.04 -4.24 4.84
N LEU A 39 22.64 -3.64 3.72
CA LEU A 39 21.23 -3.55 3.32
C LEU A 39 20.61 -4.91 3.03
N ALA A 40 21.34 -5.83 2.41
CA ALA A 40 20.87 -7.16 2.07
C ALA A 40 20.53 -7.97 3.34
N MET A 41 21.34 -7.84 4.39
CA MET A 41 21.04 -8.46 5.68
C MET A 41 19.81 -7.83 6.36
N ARG A 42 19.63 -6.51 6.25
CA ARG A 42 18.57 -5.79 6.97
C ARG A 42 17.21 -5.80 6.28
N VAL A 43 17.18 -5.88 4.95
CA VAL A 43 15.96 -5.80 4.12
C VAL A 43 15.69 -7.15 3.46
N HIS A 44 15.68 -8.22 4.25
CA HIS A 44 15.32 -9.54 3.73
C HIS A 44 13.89 -9.51 3.16
N PRO A 45 13.67 -9.86 1.89
CA PRO A 45 12.40 -9.63 1.19
C PRO A 45 11.22 -10.35 1.87
N SER A 46 11.46 -11.54 2.43
CA SER A 46 10.42 -12.28 3.16
C SER A 46 9.97 -11.57 4.43
N THR A 47 10.87 -10.87 5.13
CA THR A 47 10.57 -10.15 6.37
C THR A 47 9.79 -8.87 6.08
N VAL A 48 10.12 -8.15 5.00
CA VAL A 48 9.37 -6.96 4.59
C VAL A 48 7.95 -7.32 4.16
N ALA A 49 7.80 -8.38 3.37
CA ALA A 49 6.50 -8.88 2.95
C ALA A 49 5.66 -9.36 4.16
N ALA A 50 6.26 -10.11 5.07
CA ALA A 50 5.60 -10.60 6.28
C ALA A 50 5.12 -9.44 7.18
N GLN A 51 5.96 -8.42 7.40
CA GLN A 51 5.59 -7.25 8.20
C GLN A 51 4.44 -6.45 7.56
N THR A 52 4.47 -6.29 6.25
CA THR A 52 3.38 -5.61 5.51
C THR A 52 2.07 -6.38 5.64
N LYS A 53 2.11 -7.71 5.45
CA LYS A 53 0.94 -8.57 5.61
C LYS A 53 0.38 -8.50 7.03
N ALA A 54 1.23 -8.59 8.05
CA ALA A 54 0.81 -8.50 9.45
C ALA A 54 0.13 -7.17 9.77
N LYS A 55 0.67 -6.04 9.28
CA LYS A 55 0.04 -4.71 9.45
C LYS A 55 -1.35 -4.64 8.80
N VAL A 56 -1.50 -5.20 7.60
CA VAL A 56 -2.79 -5.22 6.89
C VAL A 56 -3.80 -6.09 7.63
N VAL A 57 -3.40 -7.29 8.07
CA VAL A 57 -4.27 -8.19 8.83
C VAL A 57 -4.71 -7.55 10.14
N GLY A 58 -3.79 -6.96 10.91
CA GLY A 58 -4.13 -6.27 12.15
C GLY A 58 -5.09 -5.09 11.94
N ALA A 59 -4.88 -4.29 10.88
CA ALA A 59 -5.79 -3.20 10.54
C ALA A 59 -7.19 -3.68 10.13
N VAL A 60 -7.29 -4.88 9.55
CA VAL A 60 -8.58 -5.51 9.21
C VAL A 60 -9.27 -6.03 10.47
N GLU A 61 -8.57 -6.75 11.35
CA GLU A 61 -9.13 -7.26 12.62
C GLU A 61 -9.64 -6.13 13.52
N GLU A 62 -8.89 -5.03 13.62
CA GLU A 62 -9.30 -3.87 14.41
C GLU A 62 -10.60 -3.25 13.87
N LYS A 63 -10.76 -3.22 12.54
CA LYS A 63 -11.99 -2.70 11.89
C LYS A 63 -13.14 -3.69 11.98
N LEU A 64 -12.88 -4.99 11.83
CA LEU A 64 -13.90 -6.05 11.89
C LEU A 64 -14.51 -6.15 13.29
N GLY A 65 -13.70 -6.06 14.35
CA GLY A 65 -14.21 -6.11 15.71
C GLY A 65 -15.24 -5.00 16.01
N ARG A 66 -14.97 -3.77 15.58
CA ARG A 66 -15.89 -2.63 15.75
C ARG A 66 -17.08 -2.69 14.81
N LEU A 67 -16.87 -3.11 13.56
CA LEU A 67 -17.95 -3.25 12.58
C LEU A 67 -18.93 -4.36 12.95
N TYR A 68 -18.47 -5.51 13.45
CA TYR A 68 -19.34 -6.62 13.78
C TYR A 68 -20.34 -6.27 14.88
N VAL A 69 -19.87 -5.70 16.00
CA VAL A 69 -20.73 -5.31 17.13
C VAL A 69 -21.68 -4.16 16.74
N GLY A 70 -21.20 -3.19 15.96
CA GLY A 70 -22.04 -2.10 15.45
C GLY A 70 -23.10 -2.57 14.44
N ALA A 71 -22.73 -3.48 13.55
CA ALA A 71 -23.62 -4.04 12.54
C ALA A 71 -24.72 -4.89 13.18
N SER A 72 -24.42 -5.74 14.17
CA SER A 72 -25.44 -6.54 14.86
C SER A 72 -26.50 -5.65 15.51
N ARG A 73 -26.09 -4.57 16.19
CA ARG A 73 -27.02 -3.59 16.77
C ARG A 73 -27.83 -2.85 15.71
N GLY A 74 -27.21 -2.49 14.59
CA GLY A 74 -27.89 -1.84 13.47
C GLY A 74 -28.93 -2.76 12.82
N VAL A 75 -28.60 -4.03 12.62
CA VAL A 75 -29.52 -5.04 12.05
C VAL A 75 -30.70 -5.29 12.98
N GLU A 76 -30.49 -5.38 14.28
CA GLU A 76 -31.57 -5.53 15.26
C GLU A 76 -32.52 -4.33 15.26
N GLN A 77 -31.99 -3.09 15.19
CA GLN A 77 -32.81 -1.88 15.09
C GLN A 77 -33.63 -1.82 13.80
N VAL A 78 -33.02 -2.21 12.67
CA VAL A 78 -33.72 -2.29 11.39
C VAL A 78 -34.81 -3.37 11.46
N LYS A 79 -34.50 -4.57 11.96
CA LYS A 79 -35.48 -5.65 12.12
C LYS A 79 -36.67 -5.21 12.96
N ALA A 80 -36.45 -4.51 14.07
CA ALA A 80 -37.51 -4.01 14.95
C ALA A 80 -38.53 -3.08 14.25
N GLN A 81 -38.15 -2.41 13.16
CA GLN A 81 -39.06 -1.55 12.38
C GLN A 81 -39.97 -2.34 11.43
N PHE A 82 -39.56 -3.55 11.07
CA PHE A 82 -40.21 -4.39 10.05
C PHE A 82 -40.88 -5.64 10.60
N VAL A 83 -40.67 -5.99 11.88
CA VAL A 83 -41.41 -7.06 12.57
C VAL A 83 -42.50 -6.49 13.48
N ASP A 84 -43.51 -7.30 13.81
CA ASP A 84 -44.51 -6.96 14.83
C ASP A 84 -44.13 -7.47 16.23
N ASP A 85 -45.00 -7.23 17.21
CA ASP A 85 -44.77 -7.59 18.62
C ASP A 85 -44.71 -9.11 18.85
N GLU A 86 -45.16 -9.89 17.87
CA GLU A 86 -45.10 -11.37 17.83
C GLU A 86 -43.90 -11.88 17.01
N GLY A 87 -43.09 -10.97 16.44
CA GLY A 87 -41.92 -11.30 15.63
C GLY A 87 -42.22 -11.64 14.17
N LYS A 88 -43.45 -11.46 13.68
CA LYS A 88 -43.82 -11.74 12.29
C LYS A 88 -43.40 -10.58 11.38
N PRO A 89 -42.85 -10.86 10.19
CA PRO A 89 -42.54 -9.83 9.20
C PRO A 89 -43.81 -9.09 8.77
N ARG A 90 -43.80 -7.75 8.77
CA ARG A 90 -44.94 -6.91 8.32
C ARG A 90 -44.85 -6.66 6.81
N PRO A 91 -45.57 -7.43 5.96
CA PRO A 91 -45.43 -7.33 4.50
C PRO A 91 -45.77 -5.94 3.97
N GLU A 92 -46.69 -5.22 4.61
CA GLU A 92 -47.08 -3.85 4.25
C GLU A 92 -45.92 -2.85 4.36
N ARG A 93 -44.94 -3.12 5.23
CA ARG A 93 -43.74 -2.27 5.42
C ARG A 93 -42.53 -2.79 4.66
N ILE A 94 -42.39 -4.10 4.50
CA ILE A 94 -41.22 -4.72 3.86
C ILE A 94 -41.24 -4.53 2.35
N VAL A 95 -42.39 -4.76 1.70
CA VAL A 95 -42.53 -4.65 0.24
C VAL A 95 -42.07 -3.28 -0.29
N PRO A 96 -42.57 -2.14 0.22
CA PRO A 96 -42.10 -0.83 -0.26
C PRO A 96 -40.62 -0.58 0.06
N ALA A 97 -40.12 -1.02 1.22
CA ALA A 97 -38.71 -0.85 1.59
C ALA A 97 -37.77 -1.65 0.67
N VAL A 98 -38.14 -2.88 0.31
CA VAL A 98 -37.38 -3.73 -0.63
C VAL A 98 -37.36 -3.12 -2.03
N LEU A 99 -38.49 -2.58 -2.50
CA LEU A 99 -38.55 -1.92 -3.80
C LEU A 99 -37.62 -0.70 -3.88
N VAL A 100 -37.68 0.18 -2.88
CA VAL A 100 -36.83 1.38 -2.85
C VAL A 100 -35.36 0.99 -2.67
N GLY A 101 -35.04 0.16 -1.67
CA GLY A 101 -33.67 -0.27 -1.40
C GLY A 101 -33.05 -1.05 -2.55
N GLY A 102 -33.80 -1.98 -3.14
CA GLY A 102 -33.38 -2.74 -4.31
C GLY A 102 -33.15 -1.85 -5.53
N GLY A 103 -34.03 -0.88 -5.79
CA GLY A 103 -33.86 0.09 -6.87
C GLY A 103 -32.60 0.94 -6.72
N VAL A 104 -32.32 1.45 -5.51
CA VAL A 104 -31.08 2.21 -5.24
C VAL A 104 -29.84 1.35 -5.42
N LEU A 105 -29.84 0.10 -4.94
CA LEU A 105 -28.72 -0.81 -5.12
C LEU A 105 -28.46 -1.13 -6.60
N LEU A 106 -29.51 -1.34 -7.39
CA LEU A 106 -29.41 -1.54 -8.84
C LEU A 106 -28.86 -0.29 -9.56
N LEU A 107 -29.29 0.91 -9.16
CA LEU A 107 -28.76 2.17 -9.68
C LEU A 107 -27.26 2.34 -9.35
N LEU A 108 -26.85 2.05 -8.12
CA LEU A 108 -25.44 2.13 -7.71
C LEU A 108 -24.58 1.09 -8.45
N ALA A 109 -25.07 -0.14 -8.58
CA ALA A 109 -24.37 -1.19 -9.31
C ALA A 109 -24.22 -0.85 -10.80
N SER A 110 -25.26 -0.33 -11.43
CA SER A 110 -25.22 0.10 -12.83
C SER A 110 -24.30 1.31 -13.04
N ALA A 111 -24.33 2.30 -12.16
CA ALA A 111 -23.40 3.44 -12.19
C ALA A 111 -21.94 3.00 -12.03
N ARG A 112 -21.66 2.03 -11.15
CA ARG A 112 -20.31 1.48 -10.97
C ARG A 112 -19.85 0.70 -12.19
N LYS A 113 -20.73 -0.08 -12.82
CA LYS A 113 -20.44 -0.80 -14.07
C LYS A 113 -20.08 0.17 -15.19
N ARG A 114 -20.80 1.29 -15.29
CA ARG A 114 -20.59 2.33 -16.31
C ARG A 114 -19.28 3.10 -16.17
N ARG A 115 -18.64 3.10 -15.00
CA ARG A 115 -17.32 3.73 -14.79
C ARG A 115 -16.14 2.82 -15.10
N ARG A 116 -16.39 1.52 -15.32
CA ARG A 116 -15.34 0.51 -15.52
C ARG A 116 -15.27 -0.04 -16.95
N GLY A 117 -16.29 0.20 -17.76
CA GLY A 117 -16.25 0.03 -19.21
C GLY A 117 -16.08 1.39 -19.86
#